data_AF-A0A5N8V874-F1
#
_entry.id   AF-A0A5N8V874-F1
#
_cell.length_a   1.000
_cell.length_b   1.000
_cell.length_c   1.000
_cell.angle_alpha   90.00
_cell.angle_beta   90.00
_cell.angle_gamma   90.00
#
_symmetry.space_group_name_H-M   'P 1'
#
loop_
_entity.id
_entity.type
_entity.pdbx_description
1 polymer ?
#
loop_
_entity_poly.entity_id
_entity_poly.type
_entity_poly.pdbx_seq_one_letter_code
_entity_poly.pdbx_strand_id
1 'polypeptide(L)'
;MLPPCYHAGMATAKKQTQVRLEEDVLEAGKAAARARQLDFNRYVERLIIEDTTGARAAGMAAAQRFIDEHGSFLDDLEQHLDAPYADRHPGAAA
;
A
#
# COMPACT_ATOMS: atom_id res chain seq x y z
N MET A 1 -47.88 5.03 8.35
CA MET A 1 -47.24 6.34 8.14
C MET A 1 -46.00 6.38 9.02
N LEU A 2 -44.80 6.21 8.46
CA LEU A 2 -43.56 6.36 9.22
C LEU A 2 -43.28 7.88 9.40
N PRO A 3 -42.80 8.33 10.56
CA PRO A 3 -42.58 9.75 10.83
C PRO A 3 -41.50 10.34 9.88
N PRO A 4 -41.64 11.64 9.50
CA PRO A 4 -40.86 12.30 8.45
C PRO A 4 -39.35 12.45 8.74
N CYS A 5 -38.88 12.04 9.91
CA CYS A 5 -37.48 12.07 10.31
C CYS A 5 -36.65 10.86 9.83
N TYR A 6 -37.27 9.79 9.31
CA TYR A 6 -36.57 8.68 8.68
C TYR A 6 -36.49 8.88 7.17
N HIS A 7 -35.64 9.80 6.73
CA HIS A 7 -35.30 9.90 5.31
C HIS A 7 -34.50 8.66 4.89
N ALA A 8 -35.06 7.88 3.95
CA ALA A 8 -34.40 6.76 3.29
C ALA A 8 -33.07 7.12 2.56
N GLY A 9 -32.70 8.41 2.54
CA GLY A 9 -31.43 8.92 1.99
C GLY A 9 -30.27 9.02 2.99
N MET A 10 -30.46 8.65 4.27
CA MET A 10 -29.38 8.61 5.28
C MET A 10 -28.65 7.25 5.36
N ALA A 11 -28.97 6.30 4.46
CA ALA A 11 -28.26 5.04 4.40
C ALA A 11 -27.00 5.19 3.54
N THR A 12 -25.83 5.32 4.17
CA THR A 12 -24.56 5.15 3.45
C THR A 12 -24.45 3.73 2.89
N ALA A 13 -24.03 3.61 1.62
CA ALA A 13 -23.76 2.32 1.00
C ALA A 13 -22.62 1.57 1.71
N LYS A 14 -21.66 2.32 2.29
CA LYS A 14 -20.59 1.74 3.09
C LYS A 14 -21.13 1.25 4.43
N LYS A 15 -20.84 -0.01 4.75
CA LYS A 15 -21.17 -0.59 6.05
C LYS A 15 -19.99 -0.46 7.00
N GLN A 16 -20.29 -0.16 8.26
CA GLN A 16 -19.29 -0.16 9.33
C GLN A 16 -19.27 -1.54 9.99
N THR A 17 -18.08 -2.11 10.14
CA THR A 17 -17.85 -3.35 10.88
C THR A 17 -16.81 -3.08 11.96
N GLN A 18 -17.01 -3.66 13.15
CA GLN A 18 -16.03 -3.61 14.24
C GLN A 18 -15.16 -4.87 14.19
N VAL A 19 -13.85 -4.68 14.12
CA VAL A 19 -12.86 -5.76 14.17
C VAL A 19 -11.98 -5.56 15.40
N ARG A 20 -11.81 -6.61 16.20
CA ARG A 20 -10.86 -6.63 17.31
C ARG A 20 -9.51 -7.14 16.79
N LEU A 21 -8.46 -6.38 17.07
CA LEU A 21 -7.09 -6.69 16.70
C LEU A 21 -6.24 -6.66 17.96
N GLU A 22 -5.20 -7.48 17.99
CA GLU A 22 -4.11 -7.31 18.96
C GLU A 22 -3.45 -5.95 18.75
N GLU A 23 -2.93 -5.35 19.83
CA GLU A 23 -2.40 -3.99 19.83
C GLU A 23 -1.24 -3.82 18.84
N ASP A 24 -0.34 -4.80 18.80
CA ASP A 24 0.81 -4.82 17.89
C ASP A 24 0.38 -4.91 16.42
N VAL A 25 -0.64 -5.72 16.13
CA VAL A 25 -1.24 -5.85 14.78
C VAL A 25 -1.92 -4.54 14.38
N LEU A 26 -2.63 -3.89 15.29
CA LEU A 26 -3.28 -2.60 15.03
C LEU A 26 -2.24 -1.53 14.69
N GLU A 27 -1.17 -1.43 15.48
CA GLU A 27 -0.11 -0.43 15.24
C GLU A 27 0.66 -0.71 13.96
N ALA A 28 1.00 -1.98 13.67
CA ALA A 28 1.61 -2.37 12.41
C ALA A 28 0.71 -2.00 11.21
N GLY A 29 -0.60 -2.26 11.31
CA GLY A 29 -1.58 -1.92 10.29
C GLY A 29 -1.70 -0.41 10.06
N LYS A 30 -1.74 0.39 11.13
CA LYS A 30 -1.74 1.86 11.02
C LYS A 30 -0.44 2.39 10.41
N ALA A 31 0.71 1.82 10.78
CA ALA A 31 1.99 2.19 10.19
C ALA A 31 2.02 1.89 8.69
N ALA A 32 1.55 0.71 8.29
CA ALA A 32 1.47 0.30 6.89
C ALA A 32 0.51 1.17 6.05
N ALA A 33 -0.60 1.61 6.66
CA ALA A 33 -1.54 2.56 6.04
C ALA A 33 -0.87 3.94 5.85
N ARG A 34 -0.19 4.46 6.86
CA ARG A 34 0.56 5.73 6.78
C ARG A 34 1.64 5.71 5.70
N ALA A 35 2.42 4.62 5.62
CA ALA A 35 3.44 4.45 4.59
C ALA A 35 2.88 4.49 3.16
N ARG A 36 1.58 4.17 3.00
CA ARG A 36 0.86 4.21 1.72
C ARG A 36 -0.03 5.44 1.57
N GLN A 37 0.02 6.38 2.51
CA GLN A 37 -0.82 7.58 2.53
C GLN A 37 -2.33 7.26 2.48
N LEU A 38 -2.74 6.17 3.13
CA LEU A 38 -4.14 5.75 3.23
C LEU A 38 -4.65 5.92 4.67
N ASP A 39 -5.95 6.21 4.80
CA ASP A 39 -6.61 5.99 6.08
C ASP A 39 -6.66 4.48 6.39
N PHE A 40 -6.74 4.15 7.69
CA PHE A 40 -6.68 2.76 8.12
C PHE A 40 -7.82 1.91 7.57
N ASN A 41 -9.05 2.44 7.50
CA ASN A 41 -10.20 1.67 7.00
C ASN A 41 -10.07 1.39 5.50
N ARG A 42 -9.56 2.36 4.73
CA ARG A 42 -9.30 2.19 3.30
C ARG A 42 -8.12 1.27 3.03
N TYR A 43 -7.13 1.26 3.91
CA TYR A 43 -6.05 0.28 3.87
C TYR A 43 -6.60 -1.14 4.08
N VAL A 44 -7.45 -1.35 5.08
CA VAL A 44 -8.11 -2.64 5.34
C VAL A 44 -9.03 -3.05 4.17
N GLU A 45 -9.85 -2.13 3.65
CA GLU A 45 -10.69 -2.36 2.47
C GLU A 45 -9.86 -2.84 1.27
N ARG A 46 -8.72 -2.20 1.02
CA ARG A 46 -7.80 -2.58 -0.06
C ARG A 46 -7.20 -3.97 0.17
N LEU A 47 -6.76 -4.29 1.39
CA LEU A 47 -6.25 -5.63 1.71
C LEU A 47 -7.30 -6.72 1.46
N ILE A 48 -8.54 -6.49 1.87
CA ILE A 48 -9.64 -7.45 1.65
C ILE A 48 -9.89 -7.65 0.15
N ILE A 49 -9.91 -6.57 -0.64
CA ILE A 49 -10.08 -6.69 -2.10
C ILE A 49 -8.91 -7.47 -2.70
N GLU A 50 -7.68 -7.13 -2.34
CA GLU A 50 -6.47 -7.78 -2.85
C GLU A 50 -6.43 -9.28 -2.51
N ASP A 51 -6.88 -9.65 -1.31
CA ASP A 51 -6.98 -11.03 -0.83
C ASP A 51 -8.09 -11.81 -1.56
N THR A 52 -9.30 -11.24 -1.63
CA THR A 52 -10.46 -11.91 -2.23
C THR A 52 -10.42 -12.01 -3.75
N THR A 53 -9.79 -11.06 -4.43
CA THR A 53 -9.64 -11.06 -5.90
C THR A 53 -8.36 -11.75 -6.37
N GLY A 54 -7.42 -12.04 -5.46
CA GLY A 54 -6.09 -12.53 -5.80
C GLY A 54 -5.21 -11.51 -6.53
N ALA A 55 -5.64 -10.24 -6.65
CA ALA A 55 -4.92 -9.20 -7.38
C ALA A 55 -3.50 -8.99 -6.85
N ARG A 56 -3.29 -9.13 -5.54
CA ARG A 56 -1.94 -9.05 -4.95
C ARG A 56 -1.05 -10.20 -5.40
N ALA A 57 -1.55 -11.44 -5.37
CA ALA A 57 -0.78 -12.60 -5.81
C ALA A 57 -0.45 -12.50 -7.31
N ALA A 58 -1.44 -12.14 -8.13
CA ALA A 58 -1.25 -11.92 -9.56
C ALA A 58 -0.24 -10.78 -9.84
N GLY A 59 -0.33 -9.67 -9.10
CA GLY A 59 0.59 -8.56 -9.18
C GLY A 59 2.02 -8.95 -8.83
N MET A 60 2.22 -9.70 -7.73
CA MET A 60 3.55 -10.20 -7.34
C MET A 60 4.12 -11.16 -8.38
N ALA A 61 3.30 -12.06 -8.94
CA ALA A 61 3.74 -12.96 -10.00
C ALA A 61 4.09 -12.21 -11.29
N ALA A 62 3.37 -11.13 -11.62
CA ALA A 62 3.70 -10.27 -12.76
C ALA A 62 5.00 -9.49 -12.52
N ALA A 63 5.17 -8.90 -11.33
CA ALA A 63 6.38 -8.19 -10.96
C ALA A 63 7.61 -9.13 -10.96
N GLN A 64 7.48 -10.34 -10.43
CA GLN A 64 8.55 -11.32 -10.45
C GLN A 64 8.94 -11.67 -11.89
N ARG A 65 7.97 -11.98 -12.75
CA ARG A 65 8.25 -12.24 -14.18
C ARG A 65 8.95 -11.07 -14.87
N PHE A 66 8.54 -9.85 -14.57
CA PHE A 66 9.18 -8.64 -15.12
C PHE A 66 10.64 -8.51 -14.65
N ILE A 67 10.93 -8.76 -13.38
CA ILE A 67 12.29 -8.77 -12.83
C ILE A 67 13.10 -9.92 -13.44
N ASP A 68 12.53 -11.11 -13.59
CA ASP A 68 13.23 -12.24 -14.20
C ASP A 68 13.59 -11.97 -15.66
N GLU A 69 12.72 -11.28 -16.40
CA GLU A 69 12.92 -10.95 -17.82
C GLU A 69 13.84 -9.74 -18.04
N HIS A 70 13.79 -8.73 -17.17
CA HIS A 70 14.46 -7.45 -17.38
C HIS A 70 15.44 -7.06 -16.27
N GLY A 71 15.66 -7.91 -15.27
CA GLY A 71 16.45 -7.59 -14.08
C GLY A 71 17.86 -7.12 -14.41
N SER A 72 18.57 -7.82 -15.29
CA SER A 72 19.93 -7.41 -15.68
C SER A 72 19.96 -6.03 -16.35
N PHE A 73 18.93 -5.69 -17.13
CA PHE A 73 18.83 -4.36 -17.73
C PHE A 73 18.56 -3.29 -16.68
N LEU A 74 17.71 -3.57 -15.68
CA LEU A 74 17.43 -2.66 -14.58
C LEU A 74 18.69 -2.45 -13.71
N ASP A 75 19.43 -3.51 -13.42
CA ASP A 75 20.68 -3.44 -12.65
C ASP A 75 21.76 -2.61 -13.37
N ASP A 76 21.90 -2.79 -14.69
CA ASP A 76 22.81 -1.99 -15.51
C ASP A 76 22.38 -0.52 -15.58
N LEU A 77 21.07 -0.27 -15.62
CA LEU A 77 20.51 1.08 -15.60
C LEU A 77 20.77 1.77 -14.27
N GLU A 78 20.55 1.07 -13.14
CA GLU A 78 20.80 1.59 -11.79
C GLU A 78 22.28 2.00 -11.62
N GLN A 79 23.21 1.14 -12.06
CA GLN A 79 24.64 1.44 -12.02
C GLN A 79 25.02 2.70 -12.84
N HIS A 80 24.45 2.88 -14.04
CA HIS A 80 24.71 4.07 -14.85
C HIS A 80 24.12 5.34 -14.23
N LEU A 81 22.96 5.25 -13.57
CA LEU A 81 22.31 6.38 -12.93
C LEU A 81 22.99 6.78 -11.61
N ASP A 82 23.58 5.83 -10.89
CA ASP A 82 24.31 6.07 -9.64
C ASP A 82 25.76 6.50 -9.85
N ALA A 83 26.36 6.17 -11.00
CA ALA A 83 27.72 6.59 -11.38
C ALA A 83 28.00 8.10 -11.18
N PRO A 84 27.13 9.06 -11.58
CA PRO A 84 27.37 10.49 -11.34
C PRO A 84 27.25 10.94 -9.88
N TYR A 85 26.77 10.10 -8.95
CA TYR A 85 26.66 10.42 -7.52
C TYR A 85 27.81 9.88 -6.66
N ALA A 86 28.59 8.91 -7.17
CA ALA A 86 29.74 8.34 -6.46
C ALA A 86 30.90 9.34 -6.26
N ASP A 87 31.03 10.34 -7.13
CA ASP A 87 32.12 11.34 -7.08
C ASP A 87 31.88 12.52 -6.12
N ARG A 88 30.69 12.65 -5.50
CA ARG A 88 30.33 13.86 -4.74
C ARG A 88 30.39 13.76 -3.21
N HIS A 89 31.03 12.76 -2.62
CA HIS A 89 31.26 12.77 -1.17
C HIS A 89 32.68 12.39 -0.77
N PRO A 90 33.51 13.41 -0.49
CA PRO A 90 34.30 13.45 0.72
C PRO A 90 33.74 14.56 1.61
N GLY A 91 33.25 14.17 2.78
CA GLY A 91 33.00 15.12 3.86
C GLY A 91 34.31 15.84 4.19
N ALA A 92 34.33 17.15 4.01
CA ALA A 92 35.29 18.01 4.70
C ALA A 92 34.81 18.19 6.13
N ALA A 93 35.12 17.22 6.99
CA ALA A 93 35.24 17.45 8.41
C ALA A 93 36.67 17.95 8.68
N ALA A 94 36.80 19.23 9.04
CA ALA A 94 37.96 19.82 9.69
C ALA A 94 37.45 20.89 10.67
#